data_AF-A0A4R3JN46-F1
#
_entry.id   AF-A0A4R3JN46-F1
#
_cell.length_a   1.000
_cell.length_b   1.000
_cell.length_c   1.000
_cell.angle_alpha   90.00
_cell.angle_beta   90.00
_cell.angle_gamma   90.00
#
_symmetry.space_group_name_H-M   'P 1'
#
loop_
_entity.id
_entity.type
_entity.pdbx_description
1 polymer ?
#
loop_
_entity_poly.entity_id
_entity_poly.type
_entity_poly.pdbx_seq_one_letter_code
_entity_poly.pdbx_strand_id
1 'polypeptide(L)' 'MDNEKILLNVEETAEYLNLGKTKTRQLMKENEKIFVVRIGNRNYAHKMLLDKWLLAQIRK' A
#
# COMPACT_ATOMS: atom_id res chain seq x y z
N MET A 1 -15.41 -17.55 -1.67
CA MET A 1 -15.10 -16.65 -0.53
C MET A 1 -13.66 -16.25 -0.70
N ASP A 2 -13.43 -15.18 -1.45
CA ASP A 2 -12.08 -14.65 -1.65
C ASP A 2 -11.56 -14.16 -0.30
N ASN A 3 -10.57 -14.85 0.24
CA ASN A 3 -9.80 -14.39 1.38
C ASN A 3 -9.05 -13.13 0.94
N GLU A 4 -9.71 -11.97 1.00
CA GLU A 4 -9.06 -10.70 0.76
C GLU A 4 -7.91 -10.56 1.74
N LYS A 5 -6.68 -10.67 1.23
CA LYS A 5 -5.49 -10.43 2.02
C LYS A 5 -5.56 -8.99 2.54
N ILE A 6 -5.59 -8.85 3.86
CA ILE A 6 -5.62 -7.55 4.55
C ILE A 6 -4.30 -6.78 4.31
N LEU A 7 -3.19 -7.52 4.21
CA LEU A 7 -1.85 -7.02 3.97
C LEU A 7 -1.39 -7.37 2.56
N LEU A 8 -1.05 -6.35 1.78
CA LEU A 8 -0.49 -6.45 0.45
C LEU A 8 1.03 -6.27 0.52
N ASN A 9 1.78 -7.10 -0.18
CA ASN A 9 3.22 -6.89 -0.32
C ASN A 9 3.52 -5.75 -1.33
N VAL A 10 4.79 -5.39 -1.51
CA VAL A 10 5.20 -4.32 -2.43
C VAL A 10 4.79 -4.59 -3.88
N GLU A 11 4.81 -5.85 -4.32
CA GLU A 11 4.46 -6.25 -5.69
C GLU A 11 2.95 -6.25 -5.88
N GLU A 12 2.19 -6.84 -4.94
CA GLU A 12 0.73 -6.81 -4.91
C GLU A 12 0.21 -5.37 -4.85
N THR A 13 0.87 -4.48 -4.10
CA THR A 13 0.49 -3.05 -4.05
C THR A 13 0.80 -2.34 -5.37
N ALA A 14 1.90 -2.72 -6.04
CA ALA A 14 2.26 -2.17 -7.34
C ALA A 14 1.27 -2.60 -8.42
N GLU A 15 0.85 -3.87 -8.42
CA GLU A 15 -0.20 -4.39 -9.29
C GLU A 15 -1.55 -3.74 -8.99
N TYR A 16 -1.91 -3.62 -7.70
CA TYR A 16 -3.17 -3.03 -7.27
C TYR A 16 -3.32 -1.57 -7.72
N LEU A 17 -2.26 -0.78 -7.61
CA LEU A 17 -2.25 0.63 -8.02
C LEU A 17 -1.88 0.83 -9.50
N ASN A 18 -1.54 -0.24 -10.23
CA ASN A 18 -0.90 -0.18 -11.56
C ASN A 18 0.30 0.79 -11.60
N LEU A 19 1.16 0.74 -10.58
CA LEU A 19 2.37 1.55 -10.46
C LEU A 19 3.64 0.73 -10.67
N GLY A 20 4.70 1.37 -11.15
CA GLY A 20 6.02 0.76 -11.19
C GLY A 20 6.58 0.50 -9.79
N LYS A 21 7.22 -0.67 -9.58
CA LYS A 21 7.77 -1.10 -8.28
C LYS A 21 8.62 -0.03 -7.58
N THR A 22 9.40 0.75 -8.33
CA THR A 22 10.23 1.85 -7.79
C THR A 22 9.38 2.96 -7.17
N LYS A 23 8.31 3.39 -7.86
CA LYS A 23 7.38 4.39 -7.33
C LYS A 23 6.60 3.85 -6.14
N THR A 24 6.18 2.58 -6.19
CA THR A 24 5.49 1.95 -5.05
C THR A 24 6.37 1.92 -3.80
N ARG A 25 7.66 1.62 -3.94
CA ARG A 25 8.62 1.67 -2.82
C ARG A 25 8.81 3.07 -2.26
N GLN A 26 8.91 4.08 -3.12
CA GLN A 26 8.98 5.48 -2.69
C GLN A 26 7.70 5.87 -1.94
N LEU A 27 6.54 5.56 -2.50
CA LEU A 27 5.24 5.83 -1.91
C LEU A 27 5.10 5.18 -0.52
N MET A 28 5.47 3.91 -0.40
CA MET A 28 5.46 3.21 0.89
C MET A 28 6.42 3.84 1.91
N LYS A 29 7.58 4.33 1.46
CA LYS A 29 8.55 5.00 2.34
C LYS A 29 8.03 6.36 2.81
N GLU A 30 7.40 7.12 1.94
CA GLU A 30 6.80 8.43 2.26
C GLU A 30 5.58 8.29 3.18
N ASN A 31 4.82 7.22 3.01
CA ASN A 31 3.57 6.97 3.74
C ASN A 31 3.72 5.88 4.81
N GLU A 32 4.93 5.71 5.36
CA GLU A 32 5.27 4.62 6.30
C GLU A 32 4.33 4.60 7.53
N LYS A 33 3.87 5.78 7.97
CA LYS A 33 3.01 5.94 9.15
C LYS A 33 1.50 5.95 8.85
N ILE A 34 1.10 5.81 7.59
CA ILE A 34 -0.31 6.00 7.17
C ILE A 34 -0.98 4.66 6.85
N PHE A 35 -0.41 3.91 5.91
CA PHE A 35 -0.98 2.63 5.47
C PHE A 35 0.05 1.51 5.39
N VAL A 36 1.31 1.77 5.72
CA VAL A 36 2.37 0.76 5.68
C VAL A 36 2.54 0.11 7.04
N VAL A 37 2.63 -1.22 7.04
CA VAL A 37 2.91 -2.04 8.20
C VAL A 37 4.26 -2.70 7.98
N ARG A 38 5.21 -2.40 8.84
CA ARG A 38 6.52 -3.05 8.83
C ARG A 38 6.50 -4.28 9.73
N ILE A 39 6.72 -5.45 9.14
CA ILE A 39 6.81 -6.72 9.86
C ILE A 39 8.22 -7.27 9.62
N GLY A 40 9.07 -7.18 10.65
CA GLY A 40 10.49 -7.48 10.54
C GLY A 40 11.19 -6.60 9.50
N ASN A 41 11.81 -7.22 8.49
CA ASN A 41 12.49 -6.51 7.40
C ASN A 41 11.63 -6.38 6.12
N ARG A 42 10.31 -6.55 6.24
CA ARG A 42 9.35 -6.46 5.11
C ARG A 42 8.33 -5.36 5.36
N ASN A 43 8.02 -4.61 4.31
CA ASN A 43 6.97 -3.61 4.30
C ASN A 43 5.74 -4.16 3.59
N TYR A 44 4.59 -4.00 4.22
CA TYR A 44 3.28 -4.37 3.71
C TYR A 44 2.40 -3.13 3.65
N ALA A 45 1.48 -3.04 2.69
CA ALA A 45 0.40 -2.06 2.71
C ALA A 45 -0.86 -2.69 3.28
N HIS A 46 -1.55 -1.98 4.15
CA HIS A 46 -2.88 -2.38 4.63
C HIS A 46 -3.94 -1.89 3.65
N LYS A 47 -4.64 -2.81 2.98
CA LYS A 47 -5.59 -2.50 1.88
C LYS A 47 -6.62 -1.41 2.27
N MET A 48 -7.31 -1.60 3.39
CA MET A 48 -8.33 -0.63 3.83
C MET A 48 -7.79 0.78 4.12
N LEU A 49 -6.53 0.90 4.56
CA LEU A 49 -5.91 2.19 4.83
C LEU A 49 -5.40 2.81 3.54
N LEU A 50 -4.90 1.99 2.61
CA LEU A 50 -4.54 2.42 1.27
C LEU A 50 -5.75 3.00 0.52
N ASP A 51 -6.92 2.35 0.58
CA ASP A 51 -8.14 2.83 -0.06
C ASP A 51 -8.61 4.17 0.53
N LYS A 52 -8.58 4.30 1.86
CA LYS A 52 -8.85 5.57 2.55
C LYS A 52 -7.87 6.67 2.14
N TRP A 53 -6.59 6.33 1.98
CA TRP A 53 -5.56 7.26 1.53
C TRP A 53 -5.80 7.70 0.08
N LEU A 54 -6.17 6.78 -0.83
CA LEU A 54 -6.52 7.11 -2.22
C LEU A 54 -7.71 8.09 -2.29
N LEU A 55 -8.76 7.84 -1.51
CA LEU A 55 -9.90 8.76 -1.42
C LEU A 55 -9.50 10.15 -0.91
N ALA A 56 -8.54 10.22 0.03
CA ALA A 56 -8.01 11.49 0.52
C ALA A 56 -7.20 12.24 -0.55
N GLN A 57 -6.51 11.53 -1.46
CA GLN A 57 -5.74 12.18 -2.54
C GLN A 57 -6.63 12.81 -3.63
N ILE A 58 -7.81 12.26 -3.91
CA ILE A 58 -8.74 12.79 -4.93
C ILE A 58 -9.27 14.18 -4.54
N ARG A 59 -9.36 14.48 -3.24
CA ARG A 59 -9.93 15.74 -2.73
C ARG A 59 -8.96 16.91 -2.69
N LYS A 60 -7.80 16.79 -3.34
CA LYS A 60 -6.75 17.81 -3.32
C LYS A 60 -6.72 18.65 -4.59
#